data_AF-A0A385SIL0-F1
#
_entry.id   AF-A0A385SIL0-F1
#
_cell.length_a   1.000
_cell.length_b   1.000
_cell.length_c   1.000
_cell.angle_alpha   90.00
_cell.angle_beta   90.00
_cell.angle_gamma   90.00
#
_symmetry.space_group_name_H-M   'P 1'
#
loop_
_entity.id
_entity.type
_entity.pdbx_description
1 polymer ?
#
loop_
_entity_poly.entity_id
_entity_poly.type
_entity_poly.pdbx_seq_one_letter_code
_entity_poly.pdbx_strand_id
1 'polypeptide(L)'
;MKRLVLLSAFALLALTTAFAQASPSPVYWVVETNPKHTNYSIVRFYDAGNALVHEVTIDGAYINIKKAKYRKKLDQLLKQYNDRDAVASKKNRSRRSI
;
A
#
# COMPACT_ATOMS: atom_id res chain seq x y z
N MET A 1 52.27 11.43 1.72
CA MET A 1 51.36 11.07 2.83
C MET A 1 50.03 11.84 2.81
N LYS A 2 50.00 13.16 2.56
CA LYS A 2 48.75 13.96 2.55
C LYS A 2 47.73 13.56 1.46
N ARG A 3 48.19 13.08 0.30
CA ARG A 3 47.32 12.66 -0.83
C ARG A 3 46.62 11.31 -0.60
N LEU A 4 47.20 10.43 0.21
CA LEU A 4 46.61 9.13 0.57
C LEU A 4 45.43 9.30 1.54
N VAL A 5 45.53 10.24 2.47
CA VAL A 5 44.44 10.58 3.41
C VAL A 5 43.23 11.19 2.69
N LEU A 6 43.48 11.98 1.64
CA LEU A 6 42.43 12.55 0.79
C LEU A 6 41.69 11.50 -0.03
N LEU A 7 42.38 10.46 -0.52
CA LEU A 7 41.76 9.36 -1.26
C LEU A 7 40.93 8.43 -0.36
N SER A 8 41.38 8.18 0.88
CA SER A 8 40.59 7.38 1.83
C SER A 8 39.32 8.09 2.28
N ALA A 9 39.35 9.42 2.41
CA ALA A 9 38.17 10.21 2.77
C ALA A 9 37.10 10.17 1.68
N PHE A 10 37.48 10.16 0.40
CA PHE A 10 36.53 10.10 -0.72
C PHE A 10 35.87 8.71 -0.86
N ALA A 11 36.60 7.64 -0.52
CA ALA A 11 36.07 6.28 -0.54
C ALA A 11 34.99 6.02 0.54
N LEU A 12 35.06 6.70 1.68
CA LEU A 12 34.08 6.58 2.76
C LEU A 12 32.74 7.27 2.45
N LEU A 13 32.74 8.28 1.58
CA LEU A 13 31.51 8.96 1.12
C LEU A 13 30.73 8.16 0.05
N ALA A 14 31.38 7.23 -0.65
CA ALA A 14 30.71 6.41 -1.67
C ALA A 14 29.81 5.30 -1.09
N LEU A 15 29.91 5.01 0.21
CA LEU A 15 29.14 3.96 0.88
C LEU A 15 27.78 4.43 1.41
N THR A 16 27.47 5.72 1.32
CA THR A 16 26.15 6.24 1.72
C THR A 16 25.18 6.17 0.54
N THR A 17 24.93 4.97 0.00
CA THR A 17 23.74 4.75 -0.83
C THR A 17 22.54 4.80 0.11
N ALA A 18 21.87 5.96 0.13
CA ALA A 18 20.64 6.15 0.87
C ALA A 18 19.61 5.12 0.40
N PHE A 19 19.19 4.22 1.29
CA PHE A 19 17.98 3.44 1.09
C PHE A 19 16.81 4.42 1.09
N ALA A 20 16.42 4.88 -0.10
CA ALA A 20 15.21 5.65 -0.28
C ALA A 20 14.06 4.80 0.27
N GLN A 21 13.41 5.32 1.31
CA GLN A 21 12.22 4.67 1.84
C GLN A 21 11.18 4.70 0.72
N ALA A 22 10.89 3.55 0.12
CA ALA A 22 9.81 3.43 -0.83
C ALA A 22 8.52 3.88 -0.12
N SER A 23 8.00 5.04 -0.51
CA SER A 23 6.68 5.47 -0.07
C SER A 23 5.68 4.40 -0.52
N PRO A 24 4.72 4.00 0.34
CA PRO A 24 3.71 3.04 -0.06
C PRO A 24 3.04 3.55 -1.34
N SER A 25 3.02 2.69 -2.36
CA SER A 25 2.35 3.00 -3.62
C SER A 25 0.90 3.36 -3.33
N PRO A 26 0.32 4.38 -3.98
CA PRO A 26 -1.09 4.64 -3.84
C PRO A 26 -1.89 3.39 -4.24
N VAL A 27 -2.82 3.00 -3.39
CA VAL A 27 -3.75 1.88 -3.60
C VAL A 27 -5.13 2.46 -3.92
N TYR A 28 -5.82 1.86 -4.88
CA TYR A 28 -7.19 2.21 -5.24
C TYR A 28 -8.11 0.99 -5.21
N TRP A 29 -9.42 1.22 -5.14
CA TRP A 29 -10.43 0.17 -5.10
C TRP A 29 -11.22 0.09 -6.41
N VAL A 30 -11.67 -1.11 -6.76
CA VAL A 30 -12.62 -1.42 -7.83
C VAL A 30 -13.72 -2.28 -7.24
N VAL A 31 -14.96 -2.09 -7.70
CA VAL A 31 -16.11 -2.87 -7.28
C VAL A 31 -16.66 -3.65 -8.46
N GLU A 32 -16.75 -4.97 -8.30
CA GLU A 32 -17.45 -5.85 -9.21
C GLU A 32 -18.78 -6.29 -8.60
N THR A 33 -19.86 -6.00 -9.33
CA THR A 33 -21.21 -6.42 -8.96
C THR A 33 -21.95 -6.91 -10.19
N ASN A 34 -22.91 -7.81 -9.95
CA ASN A 34 -23.80 -8.28 -10.98
C ASN A 34 -25.22 -7.76 -10.70
N PRO A 35 -25.78 -6.87 -11.54
CA PRO A 35 -27.13 -6.35 -11.34
C PRO A 35 -28.23 -7.43 -11.32
N LYS A 36 -27.98 -8.59 -11.95
CA LYS A 36 -28.88 -9.75 -11.93
C LYS A 36 -28.74 -10.61 -10.68
N HIS A 37 -27.58 -10.53 -10.00
CA HIS A 37 -27.25 -11.30 -8.81
C HIS A 37 -26.75 -10.36 -7.71
N THR A 38 -27.70 -9.77 -6.99
CA THR A 38 -27.46 -8.74 -5.97
C THR A 38 -27.07 -9.29 -4.61
N ASN A 39 -26.86 -10.61 -4.51
CA ASN A 39 -26.54 -11.32 -3.29
C ASN A 39 -25.07 -11.21 -2.88
N TYR A 40 -24.20 -10.65 -3.73
CA TYR A 40 -22.82 -10.37 -3.35
C TYR A 40 -22.23 -9.19 -4.15
N SER A 41 -21.15 -8.64 -3.61
CA SER A 41 -20.28 -7.68 -4.29
C SER A 41 -18.83 -8.03 -3.99
N ILE A 42 -17.93 -7.84 -4.94
CA ILE A 42 -16.50 -8.03 -4.73
C ILE A 42 -15.82 -6.66 -4.78
N VAL A 43 -15.02 -6.35 -3.76
CA VAL A 43 -14.17 -5.16 -3.70
C VAL A 43 -12.73 -5.61 -3.87
N ARG A 44 -12.08 -5.13 -4.93
CA ARG A 44 -10.68 -5.42 -5.23
C ARG A 44 -9.84 -4.18 -5.01
N PHE A 45 -8.68 -4.35 -4.41
CA PHE A 45 -7.68 -3.30 -4.20
C PHE A 45 -6.50 -3.53 -5.12
N TYR A 46 -6.05 -2.48 -5.78
CA TYR A 46 -4.94 -2.50 -6.72
C TYR A 46 -3.91 -1.45 -6.35
N ASP A 47 -2.63 -1.77 -6.57
CA ASP A 47 -1.55 -0.78 -6.48
C ASP A 47 -1.44 0.08 -7.76
N ALA A 48 -0.49 1.01 -7.79
CA ALA A 48 -0.28 1.89 -8.95
C ALA A 48 0.21 1.14 -10.20
N GLY A 49 0.73 -0.08 -10.04
CA GLY A 49 1.08 -0.99 -11.13
C GLY A 49 -0.10 -1.78 -11.68
N ASN A 50 -1.31 -1.55 -11.17
CA ASN A 50 -2.52 -2.34 -11.43
C ASN A 50 -2.40 -3.79 -10.96
N ALA A 51 -1.51 -4.10 -10.01
CA ALA A 51 -1.43 -5.42 -9.41
C ALA A 51 -2.48 -5.55 -8.29
N LEU A 52 -3.19 -6.69 -8.26
CA LEU A 52 -4.17 -6.99 -7.21
C LEU A 52 -3.43 -7.22 -5.89
N VAL A 53 -3.71 -6.39 -4.89
CA VAL A 53 -3.08 -6.48 -3.55
C VAL A 53 -4.02 -7.07 -2.50
N HIS A 54 -5.33 -6.87 -2.65
CA HIS A 54 -6.31 -7.39 -1.70
C HIS A 54 -7.69 -7.56 -2.35
N GLU A 55 -8.47 -8.52 -1.86
CA GLU A 55 -9.84 -8.78 -2.31
C GLU A 55 -10.74 -9.02 -1.10
N VAL A 56 -11.94 -8.43 -1.15
CA VAL A 56 -12.98 -8.57 -0.13
C VAL A 56 -14.30 -8.88 -0.80
N THR A 57 -14.84 -10.07 -0.54
CA THR A 57 -16.21 -10.43 -0.91
C THR A 57 -17.17 -9.97 0.18
N ILE A 58 -18.22 -9.28 -0.23
CA ILE A 58 -19.28 -8.79 0.65
C ILE A 58 -20.56 -9.55 0.29
N ASP A 59 -20.87 -10.54 1.12
CA ASP A 59 -22.07 -11.35 0.96
C ASP A 59 -23.33 -10.61 1.42
N GLY A 60 -24.46 -10.96 0.81
CA GLY A 60 -25.78 -10.40 1.11
C GLY A 60 -25.96 -8.93 0.73
N ALA A 61 -25.03 -8.32 0.02
CA ALA A 61 -25.10 -6.90 -0.33
C ALA A 61 -24.68 -6.59 -1.77
N TYR A 62 -25.46 -5.71 -2.39
CA TYR A 62 -25.14 -5.07 -3.66
C TYR A 62 -24.59 -3.66 -3.43
N ILE A 63 -23.34 -3.44 -3.84
CA ILE A 63 -22.67 -2.15 -3.75
C ILE A 63 -22.97 -1.32 -5.00
N ASN A 64 -23.72 -0.23 -4.80
CA ASN A 64 -23.98 0.75 -5.85
C ASN A 64 -23.05 1.97 -5.71
N ILE A 65 -21.97 2.01 -6.49
CA ILE A 65 -20.97 3.10 -6.46
C ILE A 65 -21.53 4.47 -6.85
N LYS A 66 -22.71 4.54 -7.49
CA LYS A 66 -23.38 5.81 -7.79
C LYS A 66 -23.90 6.48 -6.51
N LYS A 67 -24.20 5.73 -5.45
CA LYS A 67 -24.67 6.27 -4.17
C LYS A 67 -23.49 6.67 -3.28
N ALA A 68 -23.50 7.91 -2.80
CA ALA A 68 -22.43 8.47 -1.96
C ALA A 68 -22.17 7.67 -0.67
N LYS A 69 -23.22 7.08 -0.07
CA LYS A 69 -23.12 6.22 1.12
C LYS A 69 -22.15 5.04 0.88
N TYR A 70 -22.21 4.41 -0.29
CA TYR A 70 -21.35 3.28 -0.61
C TYR A 70 -19.92 3.73 -0.91
N ARG A 71 -19.73 4.83 -1.64
CA ARG A 71 -18.40 5.43 -1.86
C ARG A 71 -17.69 5.73 -0.53
N LYS A 72 -18.38 6.39 0.39
CA LYS A 72 -17.82 6.70 1.73
C LYS A 72 -17.41 5.43 2.49
N LYS A 73 -18.18 4.35 2.39
CA LYS A 73 -17.82 3.06 3.01
C LYS A 73 -16.59 2.42 2.35
N LEU A 74 -16.48 2.49 1.02
CA LEU A 74 -15.32 1.99 0.27
C LEU A 74 -14.05 2.79 0.59
N ASP A 75 -14.16 4.11 0.69
CA ASP A 75 -13.05 4.98 1.09
C ASP A 75 -12.60 4.68 2.52
N GLN A 76 -13.55 4.38 3.42
CA GLN A 76 -13.24 3.92 4.77
C GLN A 76 -12.53 2.56 4.77
N LEU A 77 -12.97 1.61 3.93
CA LEU A 77 -12.30 0.31 3.78
C LEU A 77 -10.87 0.49 3.26
N LEU A 78 -10.67 1.33 2.24
CA LEU A 78 -9.35 1.65 1.71
C LEU A 78 -8.44 2.28 2.78
N LYS A 79 -8.97 3.21 3.58
CA LYS A 79 -8.23 3.81 4.68
C LYS A 79 -7.83 2.76 5.72
N GLN A 80 -8.75 1.88 6.13
CA GLN A 80 -8.46 0.81 7.08
C GLN A 80 -7.39 -0.16 6.55
N TYR A 81 -7.42 -0.47 5.25
CA TYR A 81 -6.40 -1.27 4.60
C TYR A 81 -5.01 -0.60 4.69
N ASN A 82 -4.92 0.68 4.30
CA ASN A 82 -3.66 1.44 4.37
C ASN A 82 -3.12 1.58 5.80
N ASP A 83 -4.00 1.80 6.78
CA ASP A 83 -3.61 1.90 8.19
C ASP A 83 -3.04 0.57 8.71
N ARG A 84 -3.60 -0.57 8.30
CA ARG A 84 -3.10 -1.92 8.65
C ARG A 84 -1.73 -2.19 8.04
N ASP A 85 -1.54 -1.85 6.76
CA ASP A 85 -0.26 -2.00 6.07
C ASP A 85 0.83 -1.13 6.71
N ALA A 86 0.49 0.09 7.15
CA ALA A 86 1.41 0.97 7.87
C ALA A 86 1.86 0.37 9.22
N VAL A 87 0.93 -0.22 9.97
CA VAL A 87 1.23 -0.87 11.26
C VAL A 87 2.10 -2.12 11.07
N ALA A 88 1.77 -2.97 10.08
CA ALA A 88 2.55 -4.16 9.76
C ALA A 88 3.99 -3.81 9.35
N SER A 89 4.15 -2.78 8.53
CA SER A 89 5.45 -2.26 8.09
C SER A 89 6.30 -1.73 9.25
N LYS A 90 5.68 -0.99 10.19
CA LYS A 90 6.38 -0.45 11.38
C LYS A 90 6.84 -1.55 12.34
N LYS A 91 6.02 -2.58 12.55
CA LYS A 91 6.37 -3.74 13.39
C LYS A 91 7.56 -4.53 12.83
N ASN A 92 7.63 -4.71 11.51
CA ASN A 92 8.77 -5.39 10.87
C ASN A 92 10.08 -4.58 10.98
N ARG A 93 10.01 -3.25 10.94
CA ARG A 93 11.19 -2.39 11.10
C ARG A 93 11.80 -2.46 12.50
N SER A 94 10.97 -2.54 13.54
CA SER A 94 11.40 -2.67 14.94
C SER A 94 12.08 -4.01 15.27
N ARG A 95 11.80 -5.07 14.50
CA ARG A 95 12.38 -6.41 14.75
C ARG A 95 13.71 -6.65 14.04
N ARG A 96 14.02 -5.88 12.99
CA ARG A 96 15.29 -5.97 12.25
C ARG A 96 16.41 -5.12 12.86
N SER A 97 16.14 -4.35 13.91
CA SER A 97 17.11 -3.47 14.56
C SER A 97 17.74 -4.07 15.82
N ILE A 98 17.98 -5.39 15.84
CA ILE A 98 18.71 -6.10 16.91
C ILE A 98 19.91 -6.78 16.28
#